data_AF-A0A949M4F4-F1
#
_entry.id   AF-A0A949M4F4-F1
#
_cell.length_a   1.000
_cell.length_b   1.000
_cell.length_c   1.000
_cell.angle_alpha   90.00
_cell.angle_beta   90.00
_cell.angle_gamma   90.00
#
_symmetry.space_group_name_H-M   'P 1'
#
loop_
_entity.id
_entity.type
_entity.pdbx_description
1 polymer ?
#
loop_
_entity_poly.entity_id
_entity_poly.type
_entity_poly.pdbx_seq_one_letter_code
_entity_poly.pdbx_strand_id
1 'polypeptide(L)'
;MRRLTTAVGAVLAASAVLAGAGNAEAARVLVVDGNGHATVRVDPTIPAESPVERPLPGPVRPSPAADGPVAAAAGASRLEGAIRAAAASGAIGAATRSEYLRVVASARSTARRVGGSRRAAINAVIANFSRMSLSASRLRPAIETVRRNAQWFDSNGAGGWGGRVTFKDSWLVWQFYPGQGLQVQWLGSFGRLNGLYLSKSRDSKLREMAREMASMAVERAGGVAWEYMFQFGGGRPPWVSAISQGTALQSLARAGDRLRERDLLRVADRALGIFRTAPPTGIRVRTSRGAHYLGYSYAPGQRIYNQFFQGLIGLHDYARLADDGGARRLFLEGERQARVEVRQSDSGSWSYYQPGEYSTLDYHKLLRDFVRGLCDRLRADREQAASRLRERQGPDAVLRDFGDYPDPAPYCITTQRFYDYLYRRMGRTNPN
;
A
#
# COMPACT_ATOMS: atom_id res chain seq x y z
N MET A 1 24.88 52.65 -6.82
CA MET A 1 24.36 52.21 -5.50
C MET A 1 22.94 51.68 -5.68
N ARG A 2 22.71 50.44 -5.20
CA ARG A 2 21.45 49.72 -4.92
C ARG A 2 20.42 49.47 -6.03
N ARG A 3 20.42 48.22 -6.50
CA ARG A 3 19.29 47.46 -7.08
C ARG A 3 18.22 47.20 -6.01
N LEU A 4 16.95 47.13 -6.41
CA LEU A 4 15.90 46.41 -5.67
C LEU A 4 14.96 45.73 -6.66
N THR A 5 15.29 44.47 -6.94
CA THR A 5 14.39 43.41 -7.40
C THR A 5 13.55 42.94 -6.22
N THR A 6 12.23 43.09 -6.27
CA THR A 6 11.32 42.44 -5.32
C THR A 6 10.75 41.17 -5.95
N ALA A 7 11.27 40.05 -5.48
CA ALA A 7 10.82 38.71 -5.81
C ALA A 7 9.45 38.42 -5.18
N VAL A 8 8.57 37.80 -5.97
CA VAL A 8 7.38 37.09 -5.54
C VAL A 8 7.80 35.96 -4.59
N GLY A 9 7.35 36.01 -3.33
CA GLY A 9 7.71 35.05 -2.30
C GLY A 9 6.50 34.58 -1.49
N ALA A 10 6.44 33.26 -1.30
CA ALA A 10 5.67 32.51 -0.30
C ALA A 10 4.23 32.04 -0.65
N VAL A 11 4.16 31.04 -1.53
CA VAL A 11 3.25 29.89 -1.35
C VAL A 11 4.12 28.72 -0.89
N LEU A 12 3.87 28.16 0.31
CA LEU A 12 4.20 26.78 0.72
C LEU A 12 3.92 26.59 2.24
N ALA A 13 2.68 26.27 2.59
CA ALA A 13 2.34 25.76 3.91
C ALA A 13 1.11 24.82 3.84
N ALA A 14 1.27 23.67 3.17
CA ALA A 14 0.30 22.57 3.26
C ALA A 14 0.97 21.25 2.86
N SER A 15 1.80 20.66 3.73
CA SER A 15 2.34 19.31 3.54
C SER A 15 2.83 18.73 4.88
N ALA A 16 1.88 18.41 5.77
CA ALA A 16 2.16 17.68 7.01
C ALA A 16 1.03 16.70 7.39
N VAL A 17 0.38 16.04 6.42
CA VAL A 17 -0.72 15.10 6.70
C VAL A 17 -0.34 13.63 6.51
N LEU A 18 0.90 13.29 6.85
CA LEU A 18 1.29 11.92 7.21
C LEU A 18 1.89 11.84 8.63
N ALA A 19 1.82 12.92 9.41
CA ALA A 19 2.41 13.00 10.75
C ALA A 19 1.41 13.44 11.85
N GLY A 20 0.11 13.26 11.63
CA GLY A 20 -0.90 13.68 12.61
C GLY A 20 -1.48 12.53 13.45
N ALA A 21 -0.94 12.35 14.66
CA ALA A 21 -1.59 11.79 15.85
C ALA A 21 -1.72 10.26 16.05
N GLY A 22 -0.59 9.56 15.94
CA GLY A 22 -0.10 8.63 16.96
C GLY A 22 1.36 9.01 17.23
N ASN A 23 1.93 8.74 18.41
CA ASN A 23 3.38 8.88 18.58
C ASN A 23 4.05 8.19 17.39
N ALA A 24 4.85 8.91 16.60
CA ALA A 24 5.61 8.33 15.50
C ALA A 24 6.74 7.49 16.12
N GLU A 25 6.36 6.39 16.77
CA GLU A 25 7.29 5.39 17.23
C GLU A 25 7.82 4.74 15.96
N ALA A 26 9.06 5.09 15.62
CA ALA A 26 9.77 4.51 14.51
C ALA A 26 9.74 2.97 14.63
N ALA A 27 9.40 2.27 13.55
CA ALA A 27 9.21 0.84 13.64
C ALA A 27 10.49 0.13 14.10
N ARG A 28 10.35 -0.75 15.09
CA ARG A 28 11.38 -1.75 15.40
C ARG A 28 11.35 -2.79 14.29
N VAL A 29 12.43 -2.85 13.52
CA VAL A 29 12.60 -3.79 12.41
C VAL A 29 13.79 -4.69 12.63
N LEU A 30 13.69 -5.91 12.15
CA LEU A 30 14.77 -6.88 12.09
C LEU A 30 15.50 -6.67 10.76
N VAL A 31 16.75 -6.21 10.83
CA VAL A 31 17.59 -5.98 9.64
C VAL A 31 18.50 -7.18 9.45
N VAL A 32 18.34 -7.87 8.31
CA VAL A 32 19.13 -9.04 7.91
C VAL A 32 20.35 -8.58 7.13
N ASP A 33 21.53 -9.02 7.54
CA ASP A 33 22.78 -8.78 6.83
C ASP A 33 23.05 -9.79 5.71
N GLY A 34 24.20 -9.65 5.04
CA GLY A 34 24.61 -10.56 3.94
C GLY A 34 24.86 -12.00 4.39
N ASN A 35 25.09 -12.23 5.67
CA ASN A 35 25.30 -13.54 6.27
C ASN A 35 24.00 -14.16 6.81
N GLY A 36 22.87 -13.45 6.69
CA GLY A 36 21.57 -13.91 7.15
C GLY A 36 21.30 -13.65 8.63
N HIS A 37 22.17 -12.92 9.34
CA HIS A 37 21.96 -12.59 10.75
C HIS A 37 21.05 -11.36 10.89
N ALA A 38 20.04 -11.46 11.75
CA ALA A 38 19.11 -10.38 12.02
C ALA A 38 19.53 -9.57 13.26
N THR A 39 19.53 -8.24 13.14
CA THR A 39 19.70 -7.33 14.28
C THR A 39 18.52 -6.38 14.38
N VAL A 40 18.14 -6.01 15.61
CA VAL A 40 17.06 -5.03 15.82
C VAL A 40 17.58 -3.63 15.52
N ARG A 41 16.80 -2.88 14.74
CA ARG A 41 17.02 -1.46 14.45
C ARG A 41 15.70 -0.70 14.54
N VAL A 42 15.82 0.59 14.82
CA VAL A 42 14.71 1.54 14.74
C VAL A 42 14.88 2.29 13.43
N ASP A 43 13.91 2.18 12.52
CA ASP A 43 13.92 2.91 11.25
C ASP A 43 12.81 3.97 11.24
N PRO A 44 13.14 5.27 11.32
CA PRO A 44 12.14 6.34 11.35
C PRO A 44 11.41 6.54 10.03
N THR A 45 11.90 5.93 8.95
CA THR A 45 11.23 5.98 7.64
C THR A 45 10.16 4.90 7.52
N ILE A 46 10.21 3.85 8.34
CA ILE A 46 9.22 2.78 8.33
C ILE A 46 8.12 3.14 9.34
N PRO A 47 6.87 3.34 8.90
CA PRO A 47 5.75 3.60 9.82
C PRO A 47 5.65 2.47 10.85
N ALA A 48 5.12 2.70 12.05
CA ALA A 48 4.78 1.58 12.93
C ALA A 48 3.82 0.57 12.23
N GLU A 49 3.69 -0.64 12.78
CA GLU A 49 2.71 -1.60 12.28
C GLU A 49 1.33 -0.96 12.17
N SER A 50 0.69 -1.07 11.00
CA SER A 50 -0.64 -0.51 10.81
C SER A 50 -1.70 -1.54 11.24
N PRO A 51 -2.78 -1.11 11.92
CA PRO A 51 -3.89 -1.99 12.23
C PRO A 51 -4.45 -2.71 11.01
N VAL A 52 -4.39 -2.13 9.81
CA VAL A 52 -4.90 -2.74 8.55
C VAL A 52 -4.13 -4.00 8.17
N GLU A 53 -2.93 -4.17 8.72
CA GLU A 53 -2.09 -5.32 8.48
C GLU A 53 -2.54 -6.50 9.36
N ARG A 54 -3.32 -6.24 10.44
CA ARG A 54 -3.94 -7.24 11.33
C ARG A 54 -5.09 -7.99 10.66
N PRO A 55 -5.22 -9.31 10.89
CA PRO A 55 -6.46 -10.01 10.60
C PRO A 55 -7.63 -9.30 11.26
N LEU A 56 -8.79 -9.35 10.60
CA LEU A 56 -10.03 -8.79 11.13
C LEU A 56 -10.33 -9.37 12.53
N PRO A 57 -10.91 -8.58 13.45
CA PRO A 57 -11.46 -9.12 14.68
C PRO A 57 -12.61 -10.07 14.33
N GLY A 58 -12.41 -11.35 14.64
CA GLY A 58 -13.31 -12.45 14.31
C GLY A 58 -12.51 -13.76 14.35
N PRO A 59 -13.15 -14.94 14.31
CA PRO A 59 -12.43 -16.19 14.19
C PRO A 59 -11.74 -16.20 12.83
N VAL A 60 -10.48 -15.76 12.80
CA VAL A 60 -9.55 -16.06 11.73
C VAL A 60 -9.48 -17.57 11.74
N ARG A 61 -10.26 -18.21 10.85
CA ARG A 61 -10.00 -19.61 10.55
C ARG A 61 -8.52 -19.64 10.16
N PRO A 62 -7.69 -20.42 10.87
CA PRO A 62 -6.31 -20.60 10.47
C PRO A 62 -6.33 -20.87 8.98
N SER A 63 -5.47 -20.21 8.19
CA SER A 63 -5.13 -20.78 6.89
C SER A 63 -4.82 -22.24 7.17
N PRO A 64 -5.51 -23.20 6.51
CA PRO A 64 -5.37 -24.60 6.84
C PRO A 64 -3.89 -24.94 6.95
N ALA A 65 -3.56 -25.70 8.01
CA ALA A 65 -2.20 -26.00 8.41
C ALA A 65 -1.33 -26.26 7.18
N ALA A 66 -0.19 -25.53 7.13
CA ALA A 66 0.89 -25.61 6.16
C ALA A 66 0.63 -26.66 5.08
N ASP A 67 0.15 -26.22 3.92
CA ASP A 67 0.04 -27.03 2.73
C ASP A 67 1.30 -27.89 2.63
N GLY A 68 1.14 -29.20 2.86
CA GLY A 68 2.25 -30.06 3.26
C GLY A 68 3.37 -30.17 2.22
N PRO A 69 4.36 -31.05 2.45
CA PRO A 69 5.46 -31.27 1.52
C PRO A 69 5.03 -31.48 0.06
N VAL A 70 3.86 -32.07 -0.17
CA VAL A 70 3.25 -32.30 -1.49
C VAL A 70 2.93 -30.99 -2.21
N ALA A 71 2.24 -30.06 -1.55
CA ALA A 71 1.86 -28.80 -2.16
C ALA A 71 3.08 -27.89 -2.41
N ALA A 72 4.06 -27.93 -1.51
CA ALA A 72 5.34 -27.27 -1.72
C ALA A 72 6.09 -27.87 -2.93
N ALA A 73 6.11 -29.20 -3.10
CA ALA A 73 6.71 -29.82 -4.27
C ALA A 73 5.99 -29.44 -5.58
N ALA A 74 4.65 -29.39 -5.57
CA ALA A 74 3.86 -28.93 -6.70
C ALA A 74 4.13 -27.45 -7.03
N GLY A 75 4.18 -26.58 -6.01
CA GLY A 75 4.49 -25.16 -6.16
C GLY A 75 5.88 -24.91 -6.73
N ALA A 76 6.89 -25.63 -6.24
CA ALA A 76 8.24 -25.58 -6.80
C ALA A 76 8.26 -26.02 -8.27
N SER A 77 7.60 -27.12 -8.60
CA SER A 77 7.54 -27.65 -9.97
C SER A 77 6.88 -26.65 -10.93
N ARG A 78 5.79 -25.99 -10.50
CA ARG A 78 5.13 -24.93 -11.27
C ARG A 78 6.05 -23.72 -11.47
N LEU A 79 6.76 -23.30 -10.43
CA LEU A 79 7.68 -22.17 -10.51
C LEU A 79 8.85 -22.46 -11.45
N GLU A 80 9.49 -23.63 -11.34
CA GLU A 80 10.54 -24.07 -12.25
C GLU A 80 10.05 -24.19 -13.71
N GLY A 81 8.82 -24.68 -13.90
CA GLY A 81 8.17 -24.75 -15.22
C GLY A 81 7.95 -23.36 -15.81
N ALA A 82 7.40 -22.42 -15.03
CA ALA A 82 7.17 -21.05 -15.45
C ALA A 82 8.48 -20.30 -15.78
N ILE A 83 9.54 -20.52 -15.00
CA ILE A 83 10.89 -19.99 -15.30
C ILE A 83 11.40 -20.52 -16.65
N ARG A 84 11.28 -21.82 -16.90
CA ARG A 84 11.70 -22.43 -18.17
C ARG A 84 10.87 -21.90 -19.34
N ALA A 85 9.57 -21.79 -19.19
CA ALA A 85 8.67 -21.27 -20.21
C ALA A 85 8.97 -19.80 -20.54
N ALA A 86 9.17 -18.95 -19.54
CA ALA A 86 9.53 -17.55 -19.74
C ALA A 86 10.89 -17.38 -20.44
N ALA A 87 11.85 -18.28 -20.18
CA ALA A 87 13.13 -18.27 -20.88
C ALA A 87 12.98 -18.73 -22.34
N ALA A 88 12.18 -19.77 -22.58
CA ALA A 88 11.90 -20.28 -23.93
C ALA A 88 11.17 -19.25 -24.80
N SER A 89 10.31 -18.42 -24.20
CA SER A 89 9.61 -17.33 -24.89
C SER A 89 10.44 -16.04 -25.02
N GLY A 90 11.69 -16.02 -24.56
CA GLY A 90 12.55 -14.84 -24.55
C GLY A 90 12.15 -13.74 -23.53
N ALA A 91 11.18 -14.01 -22.66
CA ALA A 91 10.75 -13.04 -21.65
C ALA A 91 11.78 -12.85 -20.53
N ILE A 92 12.69 -13.82 -20.32
CA ILE A 92 13.87 -13.70 -19.46
C ILE A 92 15.10 -14.30 -20.16
N GLY A 93 16.28 -13.74 -19.87
CA GLY A 93 17.55 -14.26 -20.39
C GLY A 93 18.05 -15.53 -19.70
N ALA A 94 19.02 -16.21 -20.32
CA ALA A 94 19.61 -17.45 -19.80
C ALA A 94 20.26 -17.31 -18.41
N ALA A 95 20.90 -16.16 -18.14
CA ALA A 95 21.47 -15.85 -16.83
C ALA A 95 20.38 -15.76 -15.74
N THR A 96 19.31 -15.00 -16.00
CA THR A 96 18.15 -14.87 -15.09
C THR A 96 17.45 -16.20 -14.86
N ARG A 97 17.25 -17.00 -15.91
CA ARG A 97 16.71 -18.37 -15.79
C ARG A 97 17.54 -19.20 -14.82
N SER A 98 18.87 -19.20 -15.00
CA SER A 98 19.79 -20.00 -14.18
C SER A 98 19.80 -19.53 -12.74
N GLU A 99 19.79 -18.22 -12.51
CA GLU A 99 19.66 -17.62 -11.18
C GLU A 99 18.36 -18.03 -10.49
N TYR A 100 17.23 -17.91 -11.17
CA TYR A 100 15.92 -18.20 -10.60
C TYR A 100 15.78 -19.68 -10.24
N LEU A 101 16.24 -20.59 -11.11
CA LEU A 101 16.26 -22.03 -10.81
C LEU A 101 17.16 -22.35 -9.62
N ARG A 102 18.32 -21.69 -9.49
CA ARG A 102 19.19 -21.84 -8.31
C ARG A 102 18.51 -21.37 -7.02
N VAL A 103 17.75 -20.27 -7.05
CA VAL A 103 16.99 -19.81 -5.87
C VAL A 103 15.98 -20.85 -5.42
N VAL A 104 15.20 -21.43 -6.35
CA VAL A 104 14.22 -22.47 -6.00
C VAL A 104 14.90 -23.72 -5.43
N ALA A 105 15.98 -24.18 -6.07
CA ALA A 105 16.74 -25.33 -5.59
C ALA A 105 17.36 -25.09 -4.21
N SER A 106 17.93 -23.90 -3.99
CA SER A 106 18.52 -23.49 -2.71
C SER A 106 17.46 -23.47 -1.61
N ALA A 107 16.31 -22.84 -1.84
CA ALA A 107 15.23 -22.78 -0.86
C ALA A 107 14.71 -24.18 -0.46
N ARG A 108 14.59 -25.10 -1.42
CA ARG A 108 14.23 -26.50 -1.14
C ARG A 108 15.31 -27.22 -0.35
N SER A 109 16.59 -26.94 -0.63
CA SER A 109 17.71 -27.49 0.12
C SER A 109 17.71 -26.99 1.57
N THR A 110 17.53 -25.68 1.77
CA THR A 110 17.37 -25.06 3.09
C THR A 110 16.21 -25.70 3.85
N ALA A 111 15.04 -25.84 3.23
CA ALA A 111 13.87 -26.47 3.86
C ALA A 111 14.14 -27.92 4.33
N ARG A 112 14.96 -28.69 3.59
CA ARG A 112 15.37 -30.04 4.01
C ARG A 112 16.35 -30.01 5.19
N ARG A 113 17.27 -29.04 5.21
CA ARG A 113 18.28 -28.88 6.27
C ARG A 113 17.67 -28.37 7.58
N VAL A 114 16.77 -27.40 7.52
CA VAL A 114 16.10 -26.85 8.70
C VAL A 114 14.91 -27.72 9.12
N GLY A 115 14.51 -27.61 10.39
CA GLY A 115 13.38 -28.36 10.97
C GLY A 115 12.26 -27.46 11.49
N GLY A 116 11.16 -28.09 11.91
CA GLY A 116 10.06 -27.44 12.64
C GLY A 116 9.39 -26.29 11.88
N SER A 117 9.08 -25.21 12.60
CA SER A 117 8.38 -24.03 12.07
C SER A 117 9.13 -23.34 10.92
N ARG A 118 10.46 -23.41 10.89
CA ARG A 118 11.29 -22.85 9.81
C ARG A 118 11.06 -23.56 8.48
N ARG A 119 11.06 -24.90 8.50
CA ARG A 119 10.71 -25.73 7.33
C ARG A 119 9.28 -25.47 6.89
N ALA A 120 8.35 -25.41 7.83
CA ALA A 120 6.93 -25.17 7.54
C ALA A 120 6.72 -23.81 6.84
N ALA A 121 7.42 -22.75 7.29
CA ALA A 121 7.31 -21.43 6.69
C ALA A 121 7.84 -21.38 5.25
N ILE A 122 9.02 -21.96 4.98
CA ILE A 122 9.56 -22.02 3.61
C ILE A 122 8.62 -22.83 2.70
N ASN A 123 8.13 -23.98 3.17
CA ASN A 123 7.23 -24.82 2.40
C ASN A 123 5.89 -24.12 2.10
N ALA A 124 5.33 -23.40 3.07
CA ALA A 124 4.08 -22.66 2.88
C ALA A 124 4.21 -21.57 1.81
N VAL A 125 5.33 -20.84 1.79
CA VAL A 125 5.62 -19.83 0.75
C VAL A 125 5.66 -20.47 -0.62
N ILE A 126 6.39 -21.58 -0.77
CA ILE A 126 6.50 -22.29 -2.05
C ILE A 126 5.13 -22.86 -2.46
N ALA A 127 4.34 -23.38 -1.51
CA ALA A 127 3.04 -23.98 -1.78
C ALA A 127 2.03 -23.00 -2.38
N ASN A 128 2.10 -21.69 -2.06
CA ASN A 128 1.22 -20.69 -2.66
C ASN A 128 1.30 -20.67 -4.20
N PHE A 129 2.46 -20.97 -4.79
CA PHE A 129 2.64 -21.00 -6.23
C PHE A 129 1.93 -22.19 -6.92
N SER A 130 1.50 -23.20 -6.16
CA SER A 130 0.63 -24.27 -6.65
C SER A 130 -0.83 -23.82 -6.86
N ARG A 131 -1.17 -22.58 -6.49
CA ARG A 131 -2.55 -22.08 -6.48
C ARG A 131 -2.79 -20.88 -7.38
N MET A 132 -1.75 -20.40 -8.08
CA MET A 132 -1.83 -19.24 -8.94
C MET A 132 -1.22 -19.48 -10.32
N SER A 133 -1.64 -18.66 -11.29
CA SER A 133 -0.97 -18.59 -12.60
C SER A 133 0.31 -17.78 -12.50
N LEU A 134 1.39 -18.30 -13.07
CA LEU A 134 2.72 -17.69 -13.06
C LEU A 134 3.05 -17.16 -14.46
N SER A 135 2.79 -15.89 -14.68
CA SER A 135 3.28 -15.17 -15.85
C SER A 135 4.74 -14.77 -15.68
N ALA A 136 5.41 -14.40 -16.77
CA ALA A 136 6.78 -13.89 -16.73
C ALA A 136 6.92 -12.68 -15.76
N SER A 137 5.95 -11.76 -15.76
CA SER A 137 5.95 -10.59 -14.87
C SER A 137 5.87 -10.95 -13.38
N ARG A 138 5.29 -12.10 -13.03
CA ARG A 138 5.19 -12.56 -11.64
C ARG A 138 6.45 -13.26 -11.13
N LEU A 139 7.35 -13.67 -12.02
CA LEU A 139 8.53 -14.46 -11.62
C LEU A 139 9.45 -13.68 -10.69
N ARG A 140 9.70 -12.40 -10.94
CA ARG A 140 10.60 -11.59 -10.12
C ARG A 140 10.12 -11.49 -8.65
N PRO A 141 8.90 -11.00 -8.34
CA PRO A 141 8.41 -10.96 -6.97
C PRO A 141 8.24 -12.35 -6.34
N ALA A 142 7.88 -13.38 -7.13
CA ALA A 142 7.80 -14.75 -6.61
C ALA A 142 9.16 -15.28 -6.15
N ILE A 143 10.18 -15.13 -6.99
CA ILE A 143 11.54 -15.62 -6.71
C ILE A 143 12.19 -14.84 -5.58
N GLU A 144 11.97 -13.53 -5.52
CA GLU A 144 12.43 -12.72 -4.40
C GLU A 144 11.79 -13.18 -3.07
N THR A 145 10.48 -13.49 -3.09
CA THR A 145 9.78 -14.02 -1.91
C THR A 145 10.39 -15.35 -1.46
N VAL A 146 10.67 -16.27 -2.39
CA VAL A 146 11.34 -17.55 -2.08
C VAL A 146 12.75 -17.33 -1.51
N ARG A 147 13.53 -16.45 -2.14
CA ARG A 147 14.90 -16.09 -1.73
C ARG A 147 14.94 -15.57 -0.29
N ARG A 148 14.12 -14.57 0.03
CA ARG A 148 14.12 -13.94 1.36
C ARG A 148 13.64 -14.87 2.46
N ASN A 149 12.70 -15.77 2.16
CA ASN A 149 12.31 -16.81 3.11
C ASN A 149 13.43 -17.81 3.36
N ALA A 150 14.12 -18.28 2.32
CA ALA A 150 15.27 -19.17 2.50
C ALA A 150 16.40 -18.49 3.29
N GLN A 151 16.73 -17.25 2.95
CA GLN A 151 17.75 -16.45 3.65
C GLN A 151 17.40 -16.24 5.13
N TRP A 152 16.16 -15.87 5.43
CA TRP A 152 15.72 -15.67 6.81
C TRP A 152 15.75 -16.97 7.61
N PHE A 153 15.07 -18.02 7.12
CA PHE A 153 14.82 -19.22 7.90
C PHE A 153 16.02 -20.18 7.98
N ASP A 154 17.09 -19.95 7.22
CA ASP A 154 18.35 -20.68 7.41
C ASP A 154 18.96 -20.40 8.79
N SER A 155 19.01 -19.12 9.17
CA SER A 155 19.71 -18.64 10.37
C SER A 155 18.79 -18.11 11.48
N ASN A 156 17.52 -17.84 11.19
CA ASN A 156 16.59 -17.21 12.13
C ASN A 156 15.34 -18.06 12.40
N GLY A 157 14.67 -17.79 13.52
CA GLY A 157 13.45 -18.47 13.95
C GLY A 157 12.16 -17.95 13.31
N ALA A 158 11.03 -18.53 13.71
CA ALA A 158 9.73 -17.96 13.40
C ALA A 158 9.58 -16.61 14.12
N GLY A 159 9.28 -15.55 13.36
CA GLY A 159 8.93 -14.26 13.95
C GLY A 159 7.50 -14.26 14.49
N GLY A 160 7.22 -13.31 15.40
CA GLY A 160 5.85 -13.02 15.83
C GLY A 160 5.01 -12.48 14.67
N TRP A 161 3.70 -12.71 14.72
CA TRP A 161 2.75 -12.08 13.81
C TRP A 161 3.00 -10.57 13.74
N GLY A 162 3.06 -9.98 12.55
CA GLY A 162 3.29 -8.54 12.41
C GLY A 162 4.75 -8.09 12.45
N GLY A 163 5.67 -8.98 12.85
CA GLY A 163 7.09 -8.68 12.92
C GLY A 163 7.65 -8.25 11.56
N ARG A 164 8.26 -7.06 11.51
CA ARG A 164 8.82 -6.49 10.29
C ARG A 164 10.28 -6.84 10.10
N VAL A 165 10.62 -7.22 8.87
CA VAL A 165 11.96 -7.59 8.44
C VAL A 165 12.37 -6.73 7.25
N THR A 166 13.62 -6.30 7.21
CA THR A 166 14.26 -5.71 6.04
C THR A 166 15.58 -6.43 5.77
N PHE A 167 16.05 -6.34 4.53
CA PHE A 167 17.33 -6.91 4.11
C PHE A 167 18.27 -5.78 3.70
N LYS A 168 19.55 -5.85 4.07
CA LYS A 168 20.50 -4.75 3.86
C LYS A 168 20.64 -4.33 2.39
N ASP A 169 20.41 -5.26 1.47
CA ASP A 169 20.49 -5.10 0.02
C ASP A 169 19.13 -4.80 -0.66
N SER A 170 18.07 -4.54 0.11
CA SER A 170 16.73 -4.26 -0.42
C SER A 170 16.00 -3.20 0.40
N TRP A 171 15.23 -2.35 -0.28
CA TRP A 171 14.38 -1.35 0.37
C TRP A 171 13.01 -1.90 0.80
N LEU A 172 12.65 -3.11 0.36
CA LEU A 172 11.35 -3.72 0.65
C LEU A 172 11.17 -4.01 2.13
N VAL A 173 9.97 -3.76 2.61
CA VAL A 173 9.52 -4.13 3.95
C VAL A 173 8.83 -5.48 3.86
N TRP A 174 9.30 -6.43 4.66
CA TRP A 174 8.74 -7.77 4.79
C TRP A 174 8.03 -7.90 6.13
N GLN A 175 7.04 -8.78 6.19
CA GLN A 175 6.28 -9.03 7.41
C GLN A 175 6.01 -10.53 7.59
N PHE A 176 6.04 -10.99 8.84
CA PHE A 176 5.62 -12.35 9.18
C PHE A 176 4.10 -12.49 9.15
N TYR A 177 3.66 -13.47 8.38
CA TYR A 177 2.29 -13.97 8.39
C TYR A 177 2.30 -15.44 8.84
N PRO A 178 1.67 -15.78 9.98
CA PRO A 178 1.58 -17.16 10.46
C PRO A 178 1.05 -18.11 9.39
N GLY A 179 1.75 -19.23 9.21
CA GLY A 179 1.43 -20.21 8.18
C GLY A 179 1.71 -19.75 6.74
N GLN A 180 2.29 -18.57 6.52
CA GLN A 180 2.59 -18.01 5.20
C GLN A 180 4.03 -17.48 5.09
N GLY A 181 4.84 -17.58 6.16
CA GLY A 181 6.24 -17.14 6.16
C GLY A 181 6.38 -15.62 6.09
N LEU A 182 7.53 -15.16 5.57
CA LEU A 182 7.75 -13.75 5.24
C LEU A 182 7.08 -13.42 3.92
N GLN A 183 6.31 -12.34 3.91
CA GLN A 183 5.67 -11.81 2.70
C GLN A 183 6.06 -10.36 2.50
N VAL A 184 6.16 -9.91 1.25
CA VAL A 184 6.36 -8.49 0.97
C VAL A 184 5.14 -7.74 1.51
N GLN A 185 5.39 -6.78 2.38
CA GLN A 185 4.36 -5.88 2.84
C GLN A 185 4.39 -4.62 1.98
N TRP A 186 3.59 -4.62 0.91
CA TRP A 186 3.46 -3.50 -0.03
C TRP A 186 3.03 -2.20 0.62
N LEU A 187 2.04 -2.22 1.53
CA LEU A 187 1.59 -1.02 2.23
C LEU A 187 2.73 -0.41 3.05
N GLY A 188 3.44 -1.22 3.85
CA GLY A 188 4.60 -0.79 4.63
C GLY A 188 5.75 -0.30 3.74
N SER A 189 5.99 -0.95 2.59
CA SER A 189 7.03 -0.54 1.65
C SER A 189 6.72 0.82 1.01
N PHE A 190 5.52 1.03 0.49
CA PHE A 190 5.14 2.34 -0.06
C PHE A 190 4.99 3.42 1.02
N GLY A 191 4.59 3.04 2.23
CA GLY A 191 4.64 3.89 3.41
C GLY A 191 6.06 4.38 3.71
N ARG A 192 7.05 3.49 3.61
CA ARG A 192 8.47 3.84 3.74
C ARG A 192 8.96 4.77 2.63
N LEU A 193 8.53 4.54 1.39
CA LEU A 193 8.85 5.44 0.27
C LEU A 193 8.27 6.85 0.50
N ASN A 194 7.05 6.95 1.01
CA ASN A 194 6.46 8.22 1.45
C ASN A 194 7.27 8.86 2.59
N GLY A 195 7.72 8.08 3.57
CA GLY A 195 8.59 8.57 4.65
C GLY A 195 9.91 9.17 4.11
N LEU A 196 10.54 8.52 3.13
CA LEU A 196 11.72 9.05 2.45
C LEU A 196 11.42 10.37 1.73
N TYR A 197 10.30 10.46 1.01
CA TYR A 197 9.89 11.70 0.35
C TYR A 197 9.73 12.87 1.34
N LEU A 198 9.08 12.61 2.48
CA LEU A 198 8.84 13.62 3.53
C LEU A 198 10.13 14.07 4.24
N SER A 199 11.16 13.23 4.29
CA SER A 199 12.45 13.60 4.90
C SER A 199 13.20 14.72 4.18
N LYS A 200 12.83 15.03 2.94
CA LYS A 200 13.38 16.07 2.06
C LYS A 200 14.90 16.07 1.80
N SER A 201 15.67 15.17 2.39
CA SER A 201 17.14 15.16 2.33
C SER A 201 17.72 13.83 1.80
N ARG A 202 16.87 12.92 1.31
CA ARG A 202 17.24 11.53 1.00
C ARG A 202 16.93 11.12 -0.45
N ASP A 203 17.21 12.00 -1.41
CA ASP A 203 16.81 11.80 -2.82
C ASP A 203 17.45 10.57 -3.48
N SER A 204 18.69 10.22 -3.14
CA SER A 204 19.33 8.99 -3.63
C SER A 204 18.56 7.74 -3.17
N LYS A 205 18.28 7.65 -1.87
CA LYS A 205 17.52 6.54 -1.26
C LYS A 205 16.08 6.49 -1.79
N LEU A 206 15.45 7.65 -1.96
CA LEU A 206 14.12 7.76 -2.57
C LEU A 206 14.13 7.17 -3.99
N ARG A 207 15.13 7.52 -4.79
CA ARG A 207 15.29 7.02 -6.17
C ARG A 207 15.52 5.52 -6.20
N GLU A 208 16.46 5.01 -5.42
CA GLU A 208 16.76 3.58 -5.35
C GLU A 208 15.53 2.76 -4.97
N MET A 209 14.84 3.17 -3.90
CA MET A 209 13.63 2.50 -3.44
C MET A 209 12.52 2.57 -4.49
N ALA A 210 12.23 3.76 -5.06
CA ALA A 210 11.17 3.89 -6.05
C ALA A 210 11.40 3.01 -7.28
N ARG A 211 12.65 2.92 -7.75
CA ARG A 211 13.02 2.06 -8.88
C ARG A 211 12.93 0.58 -8.53
N GLU A 212 13.36 0.17 -7.33
CA GLU A 212 13.19 -1.21 -6.88
C GLU A 212 11.70 -1.59 -6.84
N MET A 213 10.85 -0.74 -6.24
CA MET A 213 9.41 -0.99 -6.16
C MET A 213 8.74 -1.03 -7.53
N ALA A 214 9.07 -0.09 -8.42
CA ALA A 214 8.58 -0.08 -9.80
C ALA A 214 8.96 -1.37 -10.55
N SER A 215 10.16 -1.88 -10.30
CA SER A 215 10.67 -3.08 -10.95
C SER A 215 10.03 -4.39 -10.47
N MET A 216 9.26 -4.34 -9.37
CA MET A 216 8.51 -5.47 -8.80
C MET A 216 7.03 -5.49 -9.24
N ALA A 217 6.60 -4.51 -10.02
CA ALA A 217 5.22 -4.44 -10.52
C ALA A 217 4.95 -5.59 -11.51
N VAL A 218 3.73 -6.15 -11.46
CA VAL A 218 3.31 -7.29 -12.29
C VAL A 218 2.15 -6.92 -13.19
N GLU A 219 2.09 -7.49 -14.39
CA GLU A 219 0.96 -7.30 -15.31
C GLU A 219 -0.36 -7.78 -14.68
N ARG A 220 -1.34 -6.87 -14.61
CA ARG A 220 -2.68 -7.14 -14.07
C ARG A 220 -3.66 -6.05 -14.51
N ALA A 221 -4.91 -6.43 -14.80
CA ALA A 221 -5.99 -5.48 -15.10
C ALA A 221 -5.67 -4.49 -16.25
N GLY A 222 -4.99 -4.97 -17.31
CA GLY A 222 -4.58 -4.15 -18.45
C GLY A 222 -3.45 -3.16 -18.17
N GLY A 223 -2.83 -3.24 -16.99
CA GLY A 223 -1.71 -2.40 -16.58
C GLY A 223 -0.83 -3.16 -15.58
N VAL A 224 -0.40 -2.51 -14.50
CA VAL A 224 0.45 -3.16 -13.49
C VAL A 224 -0.14 -3.12 -12.09
N ALA A 225 0.35 -3.98 -11.21
CA ALA A 225 -0.03 -4.01 -9.81
C ALA A 225 1.09 -4.53 -8.90
N TRP A 226 0.91 -4.33 -7.60
CA TRP A 226 1.70 -4.98 -6.56
C TRP A 226 0.84 -6.03 -5.85
N GLU A 227 1.05 -7.29 -6.21
CA GLU A 227 0.25 -8.42 -5.75
C GLU A 227 0.77 -8.99 -4.43
N TYR A 228 -0.15 -9.32 -3.53
CA TYR A 228 0.10 -10.23 -2.43
C TYR A 228 -0.08 -11.66 -2.93
N MET A 229 1.00 -12.45 -2.86
CA MET A 229 1.10 -13.79 -3.45
C MET A 229 0.88 -14.91 -2.43
N PHE A 230 0.09 -14.63 -1.38
CA PHE A 230 -0.18 -15.58 -0.30
C PHE A 230 -1.64 -15.60 0.13
N GLN A 231 -2.06 -16.65 0.84
CA GLN A 231 -3.41 -16.78 1.37
C GLN A 231 -3.61 -15.88 2.60
N PHE A 232 -4.68 -15.08 2.60
CA PHE A 232 -5.00 -14.18 3.71
C PHE A 232 -6.51 -13.96 3.81
N GLY A 233 -7.07 -13.97 5.02
CA GLY A 233 -8.48 -13.62 5.25
C GLY A 233 -9.49 -14.47 4.45
N GLY A 234 -9.15 -15.72 4.12
CA GLY A 234 -9.95 -16.59 3.26
C GLY A 234 -9.75 -16.38 1.74
N GLY A 235 -9.01 -15.34 1.33
CA GLY A 235 -8.66 -15.06 -0.06
C GLY A 235 -7.52 -15.93 -0.60
N ARG A 236 -7.62 -16.32 -1.87
CA ARG A 236 -6.56 -17.07 -2.59
C ARG A 236 -5.58 -16.11 -3.28
N PRO A 237 -4.29 -16.46 -3.37
CA PRO A 237 -3.34 -15.66 -4.14
C PRO A 237 -3.54 -15.80 -5.66
N PRO A 238 -3.16 -14.77 -6.45
CA PRO A 238 -2.74 -13.45 -6.00
C PRO A 238 -3.92 -12.50 -5.79
N TRP A 239 -3.76 -11.57 -4.86
CA TRP A 239 -4.72 -10.50 -4.64
C TRP A 239 -4.05 -9.14 -4.47
N VAL A 240 -4.81 -8.09 -4.78
CA VAL A 240 -4.45 -6.68 -4.59
C VAL A 240 -5.41 -6.00 -3.62
N SER A 241 -5.00 -4.83 -3.13
CA SER A 241 -5.72 -4.04 -2.13
C SER A 241 -5.75 -2.56 -2.47
N ALA A 242 -6.91 -1.89 -2.33
CA ALA A 242 -7.03 -0.45 -2.56
C ALA A 242 -6.04 0.37 -1.72
N ILE A 243 -5.78 -0.04 -0.48
CA ILE A 243 -4.88 0.70 0.40
C ILE A 243 -3.43 0.62 -0.09
N SER A 244 -2.97 -0.56 -0.53
CA SER A 244 -1.60 -0.72 -1.02
C SER A 244 -1.43 -0.09 -2.40
N GLN A 245 -2.37 -0.29 -3.32
CA GLN A 245 -2.29 0.30 -4.66
C GLN A 245 -2.41 1.83 -4.62
N GLY A 246 -3.29 2.40 -3.78
CA GLY A 246 -3.43 3.84 -3.62
C GLY A 246 -2.16 4.48 -3.03
N THR A 247 -1.56 3.82 -2.03
CA THR A 247 -0.28 4.27 -1.47
C THR A 247 0.86 4.15 -2.48
N ALA A 248 0.82 3.16 -3.38
CA ALA A 248 1.74 3.04 -4.50
C ALA A 248 1.63 4.21 -5.47
N LEU A 249 0.40 4.53 -5.93
CA LEU A 249 0.14 5.68 -6.81
C LEU A 249 0.68 6.98 -6.20
N GLN A 250 0.35 7.24 -4.94
CA GLN A 250 0.79 8.42 -4.21
C GLN A 250 2.31 8.52 -4.11
N SER A 251 2.97 7.46 -3.65
CA SER A 251 4.41 7.49 -3.34
C SER A 251 5.27 7.51 -4.60
N LEU A 252 4.85 6.80 -5.66
CA LEU A 252 5.53 6.86 -6.96
C LEU A 252 5.30 8.20 -7.66
N ALA A 253 4.10 8.80 -7.57
CA ALA A 253 3.88 10.15 -8.09
C ALA A 253 4.77 11.18 -7.39
N ARG A 254 4.84 11.12 -6.06
CA ARG A 254 5.71 11.99 -5.26
C ARG A 254 7.19 11.84 -5.62
N ALA A 255 7.66 10.60 -5.77
CA ALA A 255 9.04 10.34 -6.18
C ALA A 255 9.30 10.81 -7.62
N GLY A 256 8.41 10.49 -8.57
CA GLY A 256 8.51 10.88 -9.96
C GLY A 256 8.52 12.39 -10.17
N ASP A 257 7.61 13.12 -9.51
CA ASP A 257 7.59 14.58 -9.53
C ASP A 257 8.88 15.15 -8.93
N ARG A 258 9.23 14.77 -7.70
CA ARG A 258 10.41 15.30 -6.99
C ARG A 258 11.73 15.04 -7.70
N LEU A 259 11.92 13.83 -8.20
CA LEU A 259 13.16 13.40 -8.86
C LEU A 259 13.18 13.72 -10.36
N ARG A 260 12.07 14.25 -10.90
CA ARG A 260 11.85 14.48 -12.34
C ARG A 260 12.01 13.21 -13.18
N GLU A 261 11.61 12.05 -12.63
CA GLU A 261 11.69 10.74 -13.29
C GLU A 261 10.34 10.33 -13.89
N ARG A 262 10.15 10.61 -15.18
CA ARG A 262 8.89 10.30 -15.89
C ARG A 262 8.56 8.80 -15.94
N ASP A 263 9.55 7.92 -15.86
CA ASP A 263 9.32 6.47 -15.79
C ASP A 263 8.52 6.06 -14.55
N LEU A 264 8.77 6.69 -13.40
CA LEU A 264 8.01 6.42 -12.18
C LEU A 264 6.54 6.83 -12.34
N LEU A 265 6.28 7.96 -13.01
CA LEU A 265 4.93 8.42 -13.33
C LEU A 265 4.23 7.48 -14.32
N ARG A 266 4.94 6.95 -15.32
CA ARG A 266 4.41 5.94 -16.26
C ARG A 266 4.02 4.64 -15.56
N VAL A 267 4.85 4.16 -14.63
CA VAL A 267 4.51 2.95 -13.85
C VAL A 267 3.26 3.18 -13.02
N ALA A 268 3.14 4.35 -12.39
CA ALA A 268 1.96 4.70 -11.63
C ALA A 268 0.70 4.90 -12.51
N ASP A 269 0.81 5.47 -13.73
CA ASP A 269 -0.31 5.52 -14.70
C ASP A 269 -0.83 4.11 -15.01
N ARG A 270 0.09 3.19 -15.34
CA ARG A 270 -0.27 1.79 -15.61
C ARG A 270 -0.97 1.13 -14.41
N ALA A 271 -0.66 1.54 -13.18
CA ALA A 271 -1.31 1.01 -11.99
C ALA A 271 -2.77 1.46 -11.81
N LEU A 272 -3.22 2.50 -12.53
CA LEU A 272 -4.64 2.90 -12.57
C LEU A 272 -5.54 1.80 -13.14
N GLY A 273 -5.01 0.84 -13.91
CA GLY A 273 -5.76 -0.32 -14.41
C GLY A 273 -6.54 -1.06 -13.31
N ILE A 274 -5.96 -1.15 -12.11
CA ILE A 274 -6.59 -1.78 -10.95
C ILE A 274 -7.83 -1.02 -10.46
N PHE A 275 -7.77 0.31 -10.48
CA PHE A 275 -8.89 1.19 -10.12
C PHE A 275 -9.93 1.28 -11.24
N ARG A 276 -9.61 0.91 -12.48
CA ARG A 276 -10.58 0.87 -13.60
C ARG A 276 -11.37 -0.43 -13.64
N THR A 277 -10.82 -1.50 -13.08
CA THR A 277 -11.28 -2.88 -13.29
C THR A 277 -12.06 -3.44 -12.09
N ALA A 278 -13.10 -4.23 -12.37
CA ALA A 278 -13.90 -4.90 -11.34
C ALA A 278 -13.13 -6.04 -10.65
N PRO A 279 -13.47 -6.40 -9.39
CA PRO A 279 -12.97 -7.63 -8.76
C PRO A 279 -13.38 -8.88 -9.58
N PRO A 280 -12.60 -9.98 -9.51
CA PRO A 280 -11.42 -10.16 -8.68
C PRO A 280 -10.14 -9.57 -9.30
N THR A 281 -10.16 -9.16 -10.57
CA THR A 281 -8.95 -8.70 -11.29
C THR A 281 -8.51 -7.30 -10.85
N GLY A 282 -9.46 -6.36 -10.67
CA GLY A 282 -9.22 -5.05 -10.06
C GLY A 282 -9.90 -4.92 -8.70
N ILE A 283 -10.21 -3.68 -8.31
CA ILE A 283 -10.80 -3.35 -7.00
C ILE A 283 -12.04 -2.46 -7.11
N ARG A 284 -12.50 -2.11 -8.31
CA ARG A 284 -13.58 -1.15 -8.50
C ARG A 284 -14.95 -1.82 -8.41
N VAL A 285 -15.75 -1.41 -7.45
CA VAL A 285 -17.19 -1.72 -7.39
C VAL A 285 -17.95 -0.46 -7.79
N ARG A 286 -18.68 -0.52 -8.90
CA ARG A 286 -19.59 0.56 -9.30
C ARG A 286 -20.76 0.63 -8.32
N THR A 287 -21.18 1.84 -7.99
CA THR A 287 -22.34 2.11 -7.15
C THR A 287 -23.29 3.06 -7.88
N SER A 288 -24.50 3.27 -7.36
CA SER A 288 -25.44 4.25 -7.91
C SER A 288 -24.95 5.70 -7.81
N ARG A 289 -23.95 5.98 -6.97
CA ARG A 289 -23.38 7.32 -6.76
C ARG A 289 -22.02 7.50 -7.43
N GLY A 290 -21.27 6.42 -7.63
CA GLY A 290 -19.91 6.48 -8.16
C GLY A 290 -19.21 5.12 -8.06
N ALA A 291 -18.12 5.05 -7.30
CA ALA A 291 -17.36 3.81 -7.13
C ALA A 291 -16.80 3.63 -5.72
N HIS A 292 -16.86 2.41 -5.20
CA HIS A 292 -16.08 1.97 -4.04
C HIS A 292 -14.82 1.24 -4.51
N TYR A 293 -13.70 1.43 -3.81
CA TYR A 293 -12.44 0.73 -4.07
C TYR A 293 -12.13 -0.25 -2.95
N LEU A 294 -12.17 -1.54 -3.28
CA LEU A 294 -12.09 -2.64 -2.34
C LEU A 294 -10.75 -2.74 -1.62
N GLY A 295 -10.83 -2.90 -0.30
CA GLY A 295 -9.69 -3.27 0.53
C GLY A 295 -9.05 -4.60 0.11
N TYR A 296 -9.85 -5.57 -0.32
CA TYR A 296 -9.35 -6.83 -0.87
C TYR A 296 -10.07 -7.17 -2.17
N SER A 297 -9.33 -7.33 -3.26
CA SER A 297 -9.87 -7.70 -4.58
C SER A 297 -10.66 -9.03 -4.58
N TYR A 298 -10.35 -9.95 -3.65
CA TYR A 298 -11.09 -11.22 -3.51
C TYR A 298 -12.39 -11.12 -2.70
N ALA A 299 -12.66 -9.99 -2.03
CA ALA A 299 -13.79 -9.83 -1.12
C ALA A 299 -14.76 -8.73 -1.62
N PRO A 300 -15.47 -8.94 -2.74
CA PRO A 300 -16.32 -7.90 -3.35
C PRO A 300 -17.50 -7.44 -2.48
N GLY A 301 -17.90 -8.23 -1.47
CA GLY A 301 -18.92 -7.85 -0.50
C GLY A 301 -18.41 -7.02 0.68
N GLN A 302 -17.09 -6.92 0.86
CA GLN A 302 -16.51 -6.24 2.02
C GLN A 302 -16.27 -4.75 1.73
N ARG A 303 -16.78 -3.86 2.59
CA ARG A 303 -16.69 -2.41 2.45
C ARG A 303 -15.92 -1.82 3.63
N ILE A 304 -14.59 -1.90 3.56
CA ILE A 304 -13.72 -1.42 4.64
C ILE A 304 -13.43 0.07 4.44
N TYR A 305 -13.92 0.91 5.35
CA TYR A 305 -13.88 2.36 5.17
C TYR A 305 -12.46 2.90 5.12
N ASN A 306 -11.59 2.54 6.07
CA ASN A 306 -10.22 3.10 6.10
C ASN A 306 -9.41 2.76 4.84
N GLN A 307 -9.57 1.55 4.28
CA GLN A 307 -8.88 1.14 3.05
C GLN A 307 -9.40 1.89 1.83
N PHE A 308 -10.72 2.13 1.77
CA PHE A 308 -11.32 2.94 0.71
C PHE A 308 -10.81 4.38 0.74
N PHE A 309 -10.85 5.05 1.89
CA PHE A 309 -10.39 6.44 2.02
C PHE A 309 -8.91 6.62 1.68
N GLN A 310 -8.04 5.70 2.09
CA GLN A 310 -6.62 5.76 1.69
C GLN A 310 -6.42 5.50 0.19
N GLY A 311 -7.22 4.62 -0.41
CA GLY A 311 -7.25 4.45 -1.87
C GLY A 311 -7.59 5.75 -2.60
N LEU A 312 -8.58 6.51 -2.10
CA LEU A 312 -8.98 7.81 -2.65
C LEU A 312 -7.90 8.87 -2.53
N ILE A 313 -7.26 8.96 -1.36
CA ILE A 313 -6.11 9.85 -1.14
C ILE A 313 -5.01 9.56 -2.18
N GLY A 314 -4.77 8.27 -2.46
CA GLY A 314 -3.81 7.84 -3.47
C GLY A 314 -4.13 8.32 -4.88
N LEU A 315 -5.38 8.11 -5.31
CA LEU A 315 -5.88 8.58 -6.60
C LEU A 315 -5.82 10.10 -6.74
N HIS A 316 -6.22 10.84 -5.70
CA HIS A 316 -6.16 12.29 -5.66
C HIS A 316 -4.73 12.80 -5.86
N ASP A 317 -3.80 12.34 -5.04
CA ASP A 317 -2.42 12.82 -5.07
C ASP A 317 -1.75 12.50 -6.40
N TYR A 318 -2.02 11.31 -6.95
CA TYR A 318 -1.53 10.95 -8.29
C TYR A 318 -2.13 11.86 -9.36
N ALA A 319 -3.46 12.04 -9.38
CA ALA A 319 -4.13 12.89 -10.38
C ALA A 319 -3.56 14.31 -10.40
N ARG A 320 -3.28 14.88 -9.22
CA ARG A 320 -2.71 16.21 -9.06
C ARG A 320 -1.25 16.29 -9.50
N LEU A 321 -0.42 15.33 -9.10
CA LEU A 321 1.02 15.35 -9.38
C LEU A 321 1.37 14.96 -10.82
N ALA A 322 0.56 14.10 -11.43
CA ALA A 322 0.75 13.65 -12.80
C ALA A 322 -0.06 14.46 -13.83
N ASP A 323 -0.91 15.39 -13.39
CA ASP A 323 -1.88 16.12 -14.22
C ASP A 323 -2.75 15.16 -15.06
N ASP A 324 -3.24 14.09 -14.43
CA ASP A 324 -3.93 13.00 -15.13
C ASP A 324 -5.46 13.09 -14.96
N GLY A 325 -6.15 13.41 -16.06
CA GLY A 325 -7.61 13.51 -16.09
C GLY A 325 -8.34 12.18 -15.87
N GLY A 326 -7.71 11.04 -16.22
CA GLY A 326 -8.28 9.71 -15.99
C GLY A 326 -8.31 9.34 -14.51
N ALA A 327 -7.21 9.59 -13.80
CA ALA A 327 -7.08 9.44 -12.36
C ALA A 327 -7.99 10.43 -11.63
N ARG A 328 -8.10 11.67 -12.11
CA ARG A 328 -9.05 12.65 -11.57
C ARG A 328 -10.49 12.12 -11.65
N ARG A 329 -10.89 11.56 -12.78
CA ARG A 329 -12.23 10.95 -12.94
C ARG A 329 -12.45 9.80 -11.95
N LEU A 330 -11.47 8.91 -11.79
CA LEU A 330 -11.54 7.82 -10.82
C LEU A 330 -11.64 8.35 -9.37
N PHE A 331 -10.88 9.39 -9.03
CA PHE A 331 -10.99 10.06 -7.75
C PHE A 331 -12.39 10.63 -7.55
N LEU A 332 -12.93 11.39 -8.50
CA LEU A 332 -14.26 12.01 -8.39
C LEU A 332 -15.40 10.98 -8.31
N GLU A 333 -15.31 9.88 -9.05
CA GLU A 333 -16.24 8.75 -8.88
C GLU A 333 -16.18 8.16 -7.48
N GLY A 334 -14.97 8.01 -6.95
CA GLY A 334 -14.73 7.56 -5.58
C GLY A 334 -15.26 8.55 -4.54
N GLU A 335 -15.02 9.84 -4.75
CA GLU A 335 -15.45 10.93 -3.87
C GLU A 335 -16.98 10.96 -3.73
N ARG A 336 -17.72 10.80 -4.83
CA ARG A 336 -19.20 10.74 -4.77
C ARG A 336 -19.71 9.60 -3.89
N GLN A 337 -19.03 8.46 -3.92
CA GLN A 337 -19.36 7.34 -3.03
C GLN A 337 -18.89 7.60 -1.59
N ALA A 338 -17.71 8.21 -1.41
CA ALA A 338 -17.17 8.57 -0.10
C ALA A 338 -18.03 9.58 0.66
N ARG A 339 -18.76 10.47 -0.01
CA ARG A 339 -19.77 11.32 0.64
C ARG A 339 -20.83 10.50 1.38
N VAL A 340 -21.21 9.35 0.84
CA VAL A 340 -22.16 8.44 1.49
C VAL A 340 -21.45 7.66 2.61
N GLU A 341 -20.32 7.05 2.29
CA GLU A 341 -19.63 6.15 3.21
C GLU A 341 -19.01 6.86 4.41
N VAL A 342 -18.61 8.14 4.29
CA VAL A 342 -18.11 8.92 5.44
C VAL A 342 -19.20 9.05 6.50
N ARG A 343 -20.45 9.30 6.08
CA ARG A 343 -21.60 9.36 7.01
C ARG A 343 -21.95 7.99 7.56
N GLN A 344 -21.91 6.95 6.73
CA GLN A 344 -22.19 5.57 7.17
C GLN A 344 -21.11 5.01 8.09
N SER A 345 -19.90 5.60 8.07
CA SER A 345 -18.83 5.25 8.99
C SER A 345 -18.99 5.85 10.38
N ASP A 346 -19.91 6.80 10.55
CA ASP A 346 -20.21 7.46 11.83
C ASP A 346 -21.44 6.82 12.48
N SER A 347 -21.26 6.22 13.66
CA SER A 347 -22.37 5.64 14.45
C SER A 347 -23.07 6.66 15.35
N GLY A 348 -22.58 7.90 15.40
CA GLY A 348 -23.02 8.94 16.33
C GLY A 348 -22.23 8.97 17.65
N SER A 349 -21.47 7.92 17.97
CA SER A 349 -20.66 7.84 19.20
C SER A 349 -19.28 7.19 19.01
N TRP A 350 -19.05 6.56 17.86
CA TRP A 350 -17.80 5.93 17.46
C TRP A 350 -17.76 5.73 15.93
N SER A 351 -16.62 5.28 15.38
CA SER A 351 -16.56 4.90 13.97
C SER A 351 -16.81 3.42 13.74
N TYR A 352 -17.44 3.09 12.62
CA TYR A 352 -17.46 1.75 12.06
C TYR A 352 -16.18 1.48 11.25
N TYR A 353 -15.66 0.26 11.32
CA TYR A 353 -14.56 -0.22 10.47
C TYR A 353 -15.07 -0.57 9.06
N GLN A 354 -16.22 -1.25 9.03
CA GLN A 354 -17.04 -1.60 7.88
C GLN A 354 -18.51 -1.59 8.31
N PRO A 355 -19.51 -1.65 7.40
CA PRO A 355 -20.91 -1.65 7.77
C PRO A 355 -21.23 -2.66 8.88
N GLY A 356 -21.79 -2.18 9.99
CA GLY A 356 -22.22 -3.01 11.12
C GLY A 356 -21.11 -3.43 12.11
N GLU A 357 -19.84 -3.08 11.87
CA GLU A 357 -18.73 -3.51 12.73
C GLU A 357 -17.95 -2.31 13.28
N TYR A 358 -17.92 -2.13 14.60
CA TYR A 358 -17.22 -1.02 15.24
C TYR A 358 -15.70 -1.11 15.04
N SER A 359 -15.06 0.04 14.83
CA SER A 359 -13.60 0.12 14.83
C SER A 359 -13.02 -0.18 16.20
N THR A 360 -11.92 -0.92 16.26
CA THR A 360 -11.01 -0.86 17.42
C THR A 360 -10.45 0.55 17.59
N LEU A 361 -9.80 0.83 18.73
CA LEU A 361 -9.15 2.14 18.97
C LEU A 361 -8.23 2.55 17.82
N ASP A 362 -7.40 1.62 17.35
CA ASP A 362 -6.41 1.93 16.33
C ASP A 362 -7.06 2.13 14.96
N TYR A 363 -8.10 1.36 14.62
CA TYR A 363 -8.85 1.57 13.38
C TYR A 363 -9.67 2.86 13.38
N HIS A 364 -10.15 3.28 14.54
CA HIS A 364 -10.85 4.54 14.69
C HIS A 364 -9.92 5.72 14.40
N LYS A 365 -8.74 5.73 15.04
CA LYS A 365 -7.69 6.72 14.78
C LYS A 365 -7.29 6.72 13.31
N LEU A 366 -7.10 5.53 12.73
CA LEU A 366 -6.68 5.41 11.34
C LEU A 366 -7.72 5.96 10.35
N LEU A 367 -8.99 5.59 10.52
CA LEU A 367 -10.06 6.12 9.67
C LEU A 367 -10.19 7.64 9.83
N ARG A 368 -10.17 8.15 11.07
CA ARG A 368 -10.15 9.59 11.35
C ARG A 368 -9.04 10.29 10.59
N ASP A 369 -7.82 9.76 10.64
CA ASP A 369 -6.66 10.41 10.02
C ASP A 369 -6.74 10.41 8.49
N PHE A 370 -7.30 9.35 7.87
CA PHE A 370 -7.58 9.35 6.43
C PHE A 370 -8.70 10.32 6.05
N VAL A 371 -9.79 10.38 6.82
CA VAL A 371 -10.89 11.33 6.57
C VAL A 371 -10.41 12.78 6.71
N ARG A 372 -9.61 13.09 7.74
CA ARG A 372 -8.91 14.38 7.87
C ARG A 372 -8.03 14.65 6.65
N GLY A 373 -7.21 13.68 6.25
CA GLY A 373 -6.32 13.81 5.09
C GLY A 373 -7.04 14.12 3.78
N LEU A 374 -8.27 13.63 3.61
CA LEU A 374 -9.12 13.98 2.46
C LEU A 374 -9.73 15.39 2.60
N CYS A 375 -10.20 15.77 3.81
CA CYS A 375 -10.65 17.14 4.11
C CYS A 375 -9.58 18.18 3.75
N ASP A 376 -8.34 17.97 4.19
CA ASP A 376 -7.24 18.92 3.97
C ASP A 376 -6.92 19.10 2.49
N ARG A 377 -6.93 18.00 1.72
CA ARG A 377 -6.70 18.01 0.27
C ARG A 377 -7.78 18.79 -0.49
N LEU A 378 -9.03 18.48 -0.20
CA LEU A 378 -10.17 19.13 -0.85
C LEU A 378 -10.26 20.62 -0.50
N ARG A 379 -9.91 21.00 0.73
CA ARG A 379 -9.75 22.40 1.11
C ARG A 379 -8.69 23.10 0.28
N ALA A 380 -7.48 22.53 0.21
CA ALA A 380 -6.37 23.10 -0.54
C ALA A 380 -6.69 23.24 -2.03
N ASP A 381 -7.38 22.26 -2.62
CA ASP A 381 -7.83 22.31 -4.01
C ASP A 381 -8.81 23.46 -4.27
N ARG A 382 -9.82 23.62 -3.39
CA ARG A 382 -10.80 24.70 -3.50
C ARG A 382 -10.17 26.08 -3.28
N GLU A 383 -9.28 26.21 -2.29
CA GLU A 383 -8.54 27.43 -2.03
C GLU A 383 -7.71 27.82 -3.27
N GLN A 384 -6.96 26.88 -3.85
CA GLN A 384 -6.18 27.12 -5.06
C GLN A 384 -7.05 27.48 -6.27
N ALA A 385 -8.16 26.78 -6.47
CA ALA A 385 -9.08 27.05 -7.58
C ALA A 385 -9.77 28.41 -7.45
N ALA A 386 -10.19 28.78 -6.24
CA ALA A 386 -10.77 30.08 -5.97
C ALA A 386 -9.78 31.22 -6.21
N SER A 387 -8.51 31.07 -5.79
CA SER A 387 -7.47 32.06 -6.08
C SER A 387 -7.26 32.25 -7.59
N ARG A 388 -7.10 31.16 -8.36
CA ARG A 388 -6.97 31.22 -9.82
C ARG A 388 -8.21 31.80 -10.52
N LEU A 389 -9.40 31.62 -9.94
CA LEU A 389 -10.62 32.21 -10.46
C LEU A 389 -10.61 33.73 -10.26
N ARG A 390 -10.26 34.19 -9.06
CA ARG A 390 -10.20 35.63 -8.73
C ARG A 390 -9.12 36.36 -9.48
N GLU A 391 -7.97 35.73 -9.72
CA GLU A 391 -6.92 36.25 -10.59
C GLU A 391 -7.42 36.52 -12.01
N ARG A 392 -8.38 35.72 -12.50
CA ARG A 392 -8.93 35.84 -13.86
C ARG A 392 -10.19 36.70 -13.96
N GLN A 393 -11.01 36.75 -12.92
CA GLN A 393 -12.37 37.33 -12.96
C GLN A 393 -12.61 38.45 -11.94
N GLY A 394 -11.63 38.78 -11.11
CA GLY A 394 -11.72 39.80 -10.07
C GLY A 394 -11.98 39.23 -8.66
N PRO A 395 -11.79 40.06 -7.60
CA PRO A 395 -11.77 39.61 -6.21
C PRO A 395 -13.10 38.98 -5.74
N ASP A 396 -14.22 39.41 -6.31
CA ASP A 396 -15.56 38.96 -5.92
C ASP A 396 -15.99 37.64 -6.59
N ALA A 397 -15.13 37.04 -7.42
CA ALA A 397 -15.45 35.79 -8.10
C ALA A 397 -15.63 34.63 -7.11
N VAL A 398 -16.70 33.84 -7.31
CA VAL A 398 -17.09 32.73 -6.43
C VAL A 398 -16.97 31.40 -7.16
N LEU A 399 -16.18 30.47 -6.59
CA LEU A 399 -16.04 29.11 -7.11
C LEU A 399 -17.32 28.30 -6.87
N ARG A 400 -18.11 28.09 -7.93
CA ARG A 400 -19.34 27.27 -7.93
C ARG A 400 -19.18 25.86 -8.50
N ASP A 401 -17.99 25.52 -8.98
CA ASP A 401 -17.71 24.21 -9.58
C ASP A 401 -17.48 23.14 -8.50
N PHE A 402 -18.57 22.54 -8.03
CA PHE A 402 -18.54 21.43 -7.06
C PHE A 402 -18.31 20.07 -7.72
N GLY A 403 -18.37 19.99 -9.05
CA GLY A 403 -18.11 18.77 -9.80
C GLY A 403 -16.62 18.47 -9.82
N ASP A 404 -15.82 19.47 -10.18
CA ASP A 404 -14.37 19.34 -10.22
C ASP A 404 -13.74 19.66 -8.86
N TYR A 405 -14.32 20.53 -8.04
CA TYR A 405 -13.78 20.87 -6.71
C TYR A 405 -14.77 20.50 -5.58
N PRO A 406 -14.83 19.21 -5.19
CA PRO A 406 -15.79 18.72 -4.20
C PRO A 406 -15.74 19.48 -2.88
N ASP A 407 -16.90 19.68 -2.26
CA ASP A 407 -17.03 20.29 -0.95
C ASP A 407 -16.38 19.42 0.15
N PRO A 408 -15.38 19.94 0.91
CA PRO A 408 -14.70 19.19 1.96
C PRO A 408 -15.54 18.98 3.23
N ALA A 409 -16.62 19.74 3.43
CA ALA A 409 -17.33 19.81 4.71
C ALA A 409 -17.75 18.45 5.30
N PRO A 410 -18.29 17.47 4.54
CA PRO A 410 -18.66 16.16 5.11
C PRO A 410 -17.48 15.44 5.78
N TYR A 411 -16.28 15.55 5.21
CA TYR A 411 -15.07 14.92 5.74
C TYR A 411 -14.55 15.69 6.96
N CYS A 412 -14.52 17.03 6.87
CA CYS A 412 -14.06 17.89 7.96
C CYS A 412 -14.94 17.76 9.21
N ILE A 413 -16.26 17.70 9.05
CA ILE A 413 -17.20 17.50 10.16
C ILE A 413 -17.02 16.10 10.77
N THR A 414 -16.93 15.07 9.94
CA THR A 414 -16.82 13.69 10.44
C THR A 414 -15.50 13.47 11.18
N THR A 415 -14.39 14.03 10.71
CA THR A 415 -13.12 13.92 11.45
C THR A 415 -13.18 14.63 12.80
N GLN A 416 -13.89 15.76 12.93
CA GLN A 416 -14.04 16.44 14.22
C GLN A 416 -14.85 15.57 15.19
N ARG A 417 -15.97 14.99 14.73
CA ARG A 417 -16.73 14.04 15.53
C ARG A 417 -15.89 12.86 16.00
N PHE A 418 -15.07 12.30 15.13
CA PHE A 418 -14.18 11.20 15.51
C PHE A 418 -13.13 11.64 16.53
N TYR A 419 -12.60 12.86 16.45
CA TYR A 419 -11.79 13.41 17.54
C TYR A 419 -12.58 13.48 18.85
N ASP A 420 -13.78 14.05 18.84
CA ASP A 420 -14.61 14.19 20.03
C ASP A 420 -14.92 12.84 20.69
N TYR A 421 -15.23 11.82 19.87
CA TYR A 421 -15.46 10.45 20.36
C TYR A 421 -14.22 9.88 21.05
N LEU A 422 -13.05 10.06 20.45
CA LEU A 422 -11.79 9.60 21.02
C LEU A 422 -11.50 10.30 22.36
N TYR A 423 -11.60 11.63 22.41
CA TYR A 423 -11.31 12.40 23.62
C TYR A 423 -12.30 12.09 24.75
N ARG A 424 -13.60 12.01 24.43
CA ARG A 424 -14.63 11.60 25.38
C ARG A 424 -14.34 10.22 25.97
N ARG A 425 -13.93 9.26 25.14
CA ARG A 425 -13.57 7.90 25.60
C ARG A 425 -12.31 7.87 26.47
N MET A 426 -11.40 8.83 26.28
CA MET A 426 -10.22 8.99 27.14
C MET A 426 -10.50 9.78 28.43
N GLY A 427 -11.74 10.25 28.65
CA GLY A 427 -12.07 11.13 29.77
C GLY A 427 -11.39 12.49 29.70
N ARG A 428 -11.10 12.98 28.48
CA ARG A 428 -10.38 14.23 28.23
C ARG A 428 -11.23 15.17 27.36
N THR A 429 -10.98 16.47 27.47
CA THR A 429 -11.52 17.46 26.53
C THR A 429 -10.71 17.46 25.23
N ASN A 430 -11.39 17.64 24.10
CA ASN A 430 -10.75 17.84 22.80
C ASN A 430 -10.05 19.22 22.81
N PRO A 431 -8.74 19.32 22.51
CA PRO A 431 -8.02 20.59 22.52
C PRO A 431 -8.23 21.46 21.28
N ASN A 432 -8.96 20.98 20.28
CA ASN A 432 -9.17 21.66 18.99
C ASN A 432 -10.55 22.29 18.84
#